data_AF-A0A376W950-F1
#
_entry.id   AF-A0A376W950-F1
#
_cell.length_a   1.000
_cell.length_b   1.000
_cell.length_c   1.000
_cell.angle_alpha   90.00
_cell.angle_beta   90.00
_cell.angle_gamma   90.00
#
_symmetry.space_group_name_H-M   'P 1'
#
loop_
_entity.id
_entity.type
_entity.pdbx_description
1 polymer ?
#
loop_
_entity_poly.entity_id
_entity_poly.type
_entity_poly.pdbx_seq_one_letter_code
_entity_poly.pdbx_strand_id
1 'polypeptide(L)'
;MKMKNLSPVLMLLISLQTVAAVRESAPEGTRTQASSQVSTTTQALQQQAAQWGVTEEDYRRYRALMEGPRGMQSPGLDPLTVLGIEARTDAERRQLAEKWVKAEYERTEKELGISAGSQCGLEAPLSGRYAGQPGERGRAAERQRRTAGVVCESERLWHL
;
A
#
# COMPACT_ATOMS: atom_id res chain seq x y z
N MET A 1 -31.88 36.61 25.19
CA MET A 1 -31.70 36.10 23.81
C MET A 1 -32.27 37.12 22.84
N LYS A 2 -31.49 37.51 21.82
CA LYS A 2 -31.84 38.53 20.81
C LYS A 2 -31.80 37.86 19.44
N MET A 3 -32.96 37.55 18.88
CA MET A 3 -33.09 37.04 17.50
C MET A 3 -33.20 38.24 16.56
N LYS A 4 -32.37 38.29 15.51
CA LYS A 4 -32.48 39.28 14.44
C LYS A 4 -32.76 38.60 13.09
N ASN A 5 -34.05 38.55 12.78
CA ASN A 5 -34.72 38.80 11.50
C ASN A 5 -33.95 38.60 10.18
N LEU A 6 -34.37 37.55 9.46
CA LEU A 6 -34.36 37.46 7.99
C LEU A 6 -35.20 38.57 7.36
N SER A 7 -34.76 39.10 6.22
CA SER A 7 -35.66 39.70 5.22
C SER A 7 -35.32 39.20 3.81
N PRO A 8 -36.28 38.62 3.08
CA PRO A 8 -36.16 38.16 1.70
C PRO A 8 -36.70 39.21 0.71
N VAL A 9 -36.46 38.96 -0.58
CA VAL A 9 -37.18 39.49 -1.75
C VAL A 9 -36.73 40.85 -2.31
N LEU A 10 -36.26 40.76 -3.57
CA LEU A 10 -36.51 41.66 -4.70
C LEU A 10 -35.36 42.56 -5.16
N MET A 11 -35.23 42.62 -6.49
CA MET A 11 -34.31 43.43 -7.31
C MET A 11 -32.89 42.83 -7.40
N LEU A 12 -32.44 42.25 -8.52
CA LEU A 12 -32.74 42.62 -9.89
C LEU A 12 -32.22 41.54 -10.84
N LEU A 13 -33.15 41.00 -11.63
CA LEU A 13 -32.96 40.34 -12.93
C LEU A 13 -31.80 40.91 -13.76
N ILE A 14 -30.83 40.07 -14.15
CA ILE A 14 -30.30 40.06 -15.53
C ILE A 14 -30.02 38.61 -15.92
N SER A 15 -30.97 38.02 -16.63
CA SER A 15 -30.73 36.90 -17.53
C SER A 15 -30.26 37.48 -18.86
N LEU A 16 -29.12 37.04 -19.39
CA LEU A 16 -28.96 36.95 -20.84
C LEU A 16 -27.90 35.91 -21.22
N GLN A 17 -28.29 35.13 -22.23
CA GLN A 17 -27.76 33.85 -22.66
C GLN A 17 -26.53 34.01 -23.57
N THR A 18 -25.64 33.02 -23.56
CA THR A 18 -24.90 32.62 -24.77
C THR A 18 -24.91 31.10 -24.90
N VAL A 19 -25.87 30.58 -25.68
CA VAL A 19 -25.75 29.23 -26.25
C VAL A 19 -25.03 29.39 -27.58
N ALA A 20 -23.78 28.94 -27.66
CA ALA A 20 -23.01 28.91 -28.89
C ALA A 20 -22.92 27.45 -29.38
N ALA A 21 -23.63 27.21 -30.48
CA ALA A 21 -23.43 26.17 -31.49
C ALA A 21 -22.90 24.79 -31.02
N VAL A 22 -23.81 23.83 -30.88
CA VAL A 22 -23.50 22.41 -31.13
C VAL A 22 -23.08 22.27 -32.58
N ARG A 23 -21.79 21.99 -32.82
CA ARG A 23 -21.34 21.40 -34.07
C ARG A 23 -21.65 19.91 -34.00
N GLU A 24 -22.73 19.49 -34.65
CA GLU A 24 -23.00 18.11 -35.02
C GLU A 24 -21.88 17.68 -36.00
N SER A 25 -20.77 17.24 -35.43
CA SER A 25 -19.71 16.56 -36.17
C SER A 25 -19.99 15.08 -35.98
N ALA A 26 -20.58 14.45 -37.00
CA ALA A 26 -20.79 13.02 -37.04
C ALA A 26 -19.47 12.30 -36.67
N PRO A 27 -19.45 11.40 -35.67
CA PRO A 27 -18.25 10.63 -35.38
C PRO A 27 -18.17 9.42 -36.33
N GLU A 28 -17.75 9.65 -37.58
CA GLU A 28 -17.11 8.59 -38.36
C GLU A 28 -15.65 8.45 -37.87
N GLY A 29 -15.45 7.64 -36.83
CA GLY A 29 -14.09 7.36 -36.31
C GLY A 29 -13.98 6.62 -34.98
N THR A 30 -15.07 6.22 -34.33
CA THR A 30 -15.01 5.75 -32.93
C THR A 30 -14.65 4.26 -32.75
N ARG A 31 -14.46 3.47 -33.82
CA ARG A 31 -14.26 2.02 -33.66
C ARG A 31 -12.85 1.63 -33.20
N THR A 32 -11.82 2.45 -33.46
CA THR A 32 -10.43 2.10 -33.15
C THR A 32 -9.99 2.57 -31.76
N GLN A 33 -10.55 3.67 -31.23
CA GLN A 33 -10.17 4.22 -29.91
C GLN A 33 -10.77 3.43 -28.74
N ALA A 34 -12.00 2.93 -28.88
CA ALA A 34 -12.66 2.13 -27.84
C ALA A 34 -11.94 0.79 -27.57
N SER A 35 -11.39 0.15 -28.60
CA SER A 35 -10.68 -1.13 -28.48
C SER A 35 -9.37 -1.00 -27.68
N SER A 36 -8.61 0.08 -27.91
CA SER A 36 -7.36 0.35 -27.20
C SER A 36 -7.61 0.67 -25.73
N GLN A 37 -8.64 1.46 -25.40
CA GLN A 37 -8.95 1.86 -24.02
C GLN A 37 -9.44 0.69 -23.15
N VAL A 38 -10.23 -0.21 -23.72
CA VAL A 38 -10.68 -1.44 -23.03
C VAL A 38 -9.48 -2.35 -22.73
N SER A 39 -8.60 -2.54 -23.70
CA SER A 39 -7.39 -3.38 -23.54
C SER A 39 -6.47 -2.88 -22.42
N THR A 40 -6.24 -1.56 -22.34
CA THR A 40 -5.43 -0.95 -21.27
C THR A 40 -6.07 -1.12 -19.89
N THR A 41 -7.40 -1.00 -19.80
CA THR A 41 -8.12 -1.11 -18.52
C THR A 41 -8.06 -2.55 -17.97
N THR A 42 -8.24 -3.54 -18.83
CA THR A 42 -8.12 -4.96 -18.46
C THR A 42 -6.70 -5.32 -18.02
N GLN A 43 -5.67 -4.84 -18.73
CA GLN A 43 -4.28 -5.06 -18.34
C GLN A 43 -3.95 -4.46 -16.97
N ALA A 44 -4.40 -3.23 -16.70
CA ALA A 44 -4.19 -2.58 -15.41
C ALA A 44 -4.87 -3.36 -14.28
N LEU A 45 -6.09 -3.83 -14.51
CA LEU A 45 -6.83 -4.63 -13.54
C LEU A 45 -6.14 -5.97 -13.24
N GLN A 46 -5.63 -6.64 -14.27
CA GLN A 46 -4.88 -7.88 -14.13
C GLN A 46 -3.59 -7.68 -13.32
N GLN A 47 -2.86 -6.59 -13.57
CA GLN A 47 -1.67 -6.23 -12.80
C GLN A 47 -2.01 -5.97 -11.32
N GLN A 48 -3.13 -5.30 -11.05
CA GLN A 48 -3.58 -5.07 -9.67
C GLN A 48 -3.97 -6.39 -8.98
N ALA A 49 -4.71 -7.25 -9.67
CA ALA A 49 -5.08 -8.58 -9.14
C ALA A 49 -3.83 -9.42 -8.82
N ALA A 50 -2.83 -9.40 -9.70
CA ALA A 50 -1.58 -10.13 -9.56
C ALA A 50 -0.77 -9.71 -8.33
N GLN A 51 -0.76 -8.42 -7.97
CA GLN A 51 -0.08 -7.92 -6.76
C GLN A 51 -0.59 -8.56 -5.47
N TRP A 52 -1.85 -8.99 -5.46
CA TRP A 52 -2.50 -9.62 -4.31
C TRP A 52 -2.66 -11.14 -4.48
N GLY A 53 -2.16 -11.72 -5.58
CA GLY A 53 -2.30 -13.15 -5.87
C GLY A 53 -3.76 -13.60 -6.03
N VAL A 54 -4.66 -12.71 -6.45
CA VAL A 54 -6.08 -13.01 -6.71
C VAL A 54 -6.38 -13.01 -8.20
N THR A 55 -7.54 -13.58 -8.57
CA THR A 55 -8.00 -13.55 -9.96
C THR A 55 -8.49 -12.14 -10.34
N GLU A 56 -8.57 -11.86 -11.65
CA GLU A 56 -9.15 -10.60 -12.12
C GLU A 56 -10.59 -10.44 -11.66
N GLU A 57 -11.36 -11.54 -11.69
CA GLU A 57 -12.75 -11.60 -11.26
C GLU A 57 -12.90 -11.28 -9.76
N ASP A 58 -12.04 -11.86 -8.93
CA ASP A 58 -12.02 -11.58 -7.50
C ASP A 58 -11.63 -10.12 -7.22
N TYR A 59 -10.67 -9.57 -7.97
CA TYR A 59 -10.29 -8.18 -7.81
C TYR A 59 -11.41 -7.21 -8.25
N ARG A 60 -12.17 -7.55 -9.30
CA ARG A 60 -13.40 -6.81 -9.65
C ARG A 60 -14.43 -6.88 -8.55
N ARG A 61 -14.63 -8.06 -7.96
CA ARG A 61 -15.55 -8.24 -6.83
C ARG A 61 -15.13 -7.39 -5.64
N TYR A 62 -13.84 -7.37 -5.31
CA TYR A 62 -13.28 -6.50 -4.29
C TYR A 62 -13.63 -5.03 -4.54
N ARG A 63 -13.40 -4.51 -5.76
CA ARG A 63 -13.76 -3.11 -6.06
C ARG A 63 -15.25 -2.83 -5.87
N ALA A 64 -16.12 -3.72 -6.33
CA ALA A 64 -17.56 -3.58 -6.14
C ALA A 64 -17.97 -3.62 -4.66
N LEU A 65 -17.33 -4.45 -3.84
CA LEU A 65 -17.56 -4.48 -2.38
C LEU A 65 -17.15 -3.13 -1.74
N MET A 66 -16.01 -2.57 -2.16
CA MET A 66 -15.50 -1.30 -1.66
C MET A 66 -16.32 -0.08 -2.12
N GLU A 67 -17.12 -0.20 -3.18
CA GLU A 67 -18.12 0.82 -3.56
C GLU A 67 -19.36 0.80 -2.63
N GLY A 68 -19.53 -0.28 -1.86
CA GLY A 68 -20.66 -0.49 -0.96
C GLY A 68 -20.37 -0.18 0.52
N PRO A 69 -21.19 -0.71 1.44
CA PRO A 69 -21.05 -0.51 2.88
C PRO A 69 -19.66 -0.88 3.42
N ARG A 70 -19.01 -1.89 2.84
CA ARG A 70 -17.68 -2.35 3.24
C ARG A 70 -16.63 -1.24 3.10
N GLY A 71 -16.64 -0.48 2.00
CA GLY A 71 -15.70 0.62 1.81
C GLY A 71 -15.96 1.82 2.72
N MET A 72 -17.23 2.04 3.13
CA MET A 72 -17.56 3.07 4.13
C MET A 72 -17.12 2.66 5.54
N GLN A 73 -17.32 1.39 5.91
CA GLN A 73 -17.00 0.88 7.24
C GLN A 73 -15.50 0.70 7.46
N SER A 74 -14.78 0.31 6.43
CA SER A 74 -13.35 -0.04 6.52
C SER A 74 -12.62 0.36 5.24
N PRO A 75 -12.48 1.67 4.98
CA PRO A 75 -11.73 2.15 3.83
C PRO A 75 -10.27 1.71 3.94
N GLY A 76 -9.68 1.32 2.81
CA GLY A 76 -8.27 0.95 2.72
C GLY A 76 -7.92 -0.47 3.19
N LEU A 77 -8.90 -1.34 3.46
CA LEU A 77 -8.62 -2.76 3.66
C LEU A 77 -8.07 -3.40 2.39
N ASP A 78 -7.13 -4.32 2.56
CA ASP A 78 -6.55 -5.05 1.46
C ASP A 78 -7.56 -6.03 0.81
N PRO A 79 -7.38 -6.35 -0.49
CA PRO A 79 -8.26 -7.25 -1.20
C PRO A 79 -8.40 -8.64 -0.59
N LEU A 80 -7.33 -9.22 -0.03
CA LEU A 80 -7.38 -10.56 0.55
C LEU A 80 -8.26 -10.57 1.81
N THR A 81 -8.11 -9.57 2.67
CA THR A 81 -8.92 -9.40 3.87
C THR A 81 -10.39 -9.18 3.50
N VAL A 82 -10.68 -8.26 2.57
CA VAL A 82 -12.06 -7.98 2.15
C VAL A 82 -12.71 -9.22 1.55
N LEU A 83 -12.04 -9.88 0.60
CA LEU A 83 -12.58 -11.08 -0.05
C LEU A 83 -12.74 -12.25 0.92
N GLY A 84 -11.86 -12.37 1.92
CA GLY A 84 -11.92 -13.41 2.95
C GLY A 84 -13.10 -13.24 3.91
N ILE A 85 -13.36 -12.00 4.33
CA ILE A 85 -14.54 -11.65 5.15
C ILE A 85 -15.82 -11.92 4.35
N GLU A 86 -15.84 -11.51 3.08
CA GLU A 86 -16.99 -11.62 2.17
C GLU A 86 -16.99 -12.93 1.35
N ALA A 87 -16.30 -13.97 1.83
CA ALA A 87 -16.19 -15.25 1.13
C ALA A 87 -17.56 -15.95 1.06
N ARG A 88 -17.89 -16.50 -0.12
CA ARG A 88 -19.20 -17.15 -0.39
C ARG A 88 -19.26 -18.57 0.15
N THR A 89 -18.10 -19.18 0.38
CA THR A 89 -17.96 -20.54 0.91
C THR A 89 -16.80 -20.61 1.88
N ASP A 90 -16.81 -21.61 2.76
CA ASP A 90 -15.70 -21.86 3.68
C ASP A 90 -14.41 -22.27 2.94
N ALA A 91 -14.54 -22.95 1.79
CA ALA A 91 -13.40 -23.29 0.94
C ALA A 91 -12.73 -22.04 0.36
N GLU A 92 -13.54 -21.10 -0.15
CA GLU A 92 -13.05 -19.80 -0.63
C GLU A 92 -12.40 -19.01 0.51
N ARG A 93 -13.04 -18.97 1.69
CA ARG A 93 -12.47 -18.31 2.87
C ARG A 93 -11.12 -18.88 3.25
N ARG A 94 -10.98 -20.22 3.25
CA ARG A 94 -9.74 -20.91 3.57
C ARG A 94 -8.63 -20.59 2.57
N GLN A 95 -8.92 -20.66 1.27
CA GLN A 95 -7.93 -20.35 0.23
C GLN A 95 -7.44 -18.90 0.33
N LEU A 96 -8.33 -17.96 0.62
CA LEU A 96 -7.97 -16.55 0.81
C LEU A 96 -7.18 -16.34 2.10
N ALA A 97 -7.53 -17.02 3.19
CA ALA A 97 -6.79 -16.98 4.44
C ALA A 97 -5.35 -17.53 4.27
N GLU A 98 -5.18 -18.61 3.52
CA GLU A 98 -3.86 -19.17 3.20
C GLU A 98 -3.00 -18.17 2.41
N LYS A 99 -3.60 -17.45 1.44
CA LYS A 99 -2.92 -16.35 0.73
C LYS A 99 -2.56 -15.20 1.65
N TRP A 100 -3.46 -14.82 2.56
CA TRP A 100 -3.22 -13.75 3.53
C TRP A 100 -2.07 -14.09 4.48
N VAL A 101 -2.04 -15.30 5.04
CA VAL A 101 -0.95 -15.76 5.91
C VAL A 101 0.39 -15.72 5.20
N LYS A 102 0.43 -16.13 3.92
CA LYS A 102 1.67 -16.05 3.13
C LYS A 102 2.13 -14.60 2.94
N ALA A 103 1.22 -13.69 2.61
CA ALA A 103 1.54 -12.27 2.43
C ALA A 103 2.02 -11.63 3.74
N GLU A 104 1.40 -11.98 4.87
CA GLU A 104 1.77 -11.49 6.20
C GLU A 104 3.15 -12.00 6.62
N TYR A 105 3.44 -13.27 6.36
CA TYR A 105 4.78 -13.82 6.58
C TYR A 105 5.85 -13.05 5.80
N GLU A 106 5.64 -12.83 4.50
CA GLU A 106 6.58 -12.07 3.65
C GLU A 106 6.75 -10.62 4.13
N ARG A 107 5.71 -10.02 4.71
CA ARG A 107 5.77 -8.69 5.31
C ARG A 107 6.59 -8.69 6.59
N THR A 108 6.31 -9.61 7.51
CA THR A 108 7.03 -9.75 8.78
C THR A 108 8.52 -10.02 8.54
N GLU A 109 8.89 -10.87 7.59
CA GLU A 109 10.30 -11.12 7.26
C GLU A 109 11.05 -9.84 6.83
N LYS A 110 10.39 -8.96 6.07
CA LYS A 110 10.96 -7.67 5.67
C LYS A 110 11.09 -6.73 6.88
N GLU A 111 10.09 -6.69 7.75
CA GLU A 111 10.11 -5.90 8.98
C GLU A 111 11.21 -6.38 9.95
N LEU A 112 11.43 -7.70 10.04
CA LEU A 112 12.54 -8.30 10.79
C LEU A 112 13.90 -7.93 10.19
N GLY A 113 14.04 -7.93 8.87
CA GLY A 113 15.25 -7.46 8.19
C GLY A 113 15.62 -6.01 8.55
N ILE A 114 14.62 -5.12 8.62
CA ILE A 114 14.82 -3.73 9.07
C ILE A 114 15.22 -3.68 10.55
N SER A 115 14.53 -4.46 11.40
CA SER A 115 14.75 -4.49 12.84
C SER A 115 16.16 -4.99 13.18
N ALA A 116 16.59 -6.08 12.54
CA ALA A 116 17.93 -6.66 12.72
C ALA A 116 19.04 -5.69 12.27
N GLY A 117 18.88 -5.05 11.12
CA GLY A 117 19.83 -4.03 10.65
C GLY A 117 19.93 -2.83 11.61
N SER A 118 18.80 -2.40 12.18
CA SER A 118 18.75 -1.29 13.13
C SER A 118 19.42 -1.65 14.46
N GLN A 119 19.20 -2.87 14.98
CA GLN A 119 19.85 -3.37 16.19
C GLN A 119 21.38 -3.48 16.00
N CYS A 120 21.84 -4.02 14.87
CA CYS A 120 23.26 -4.10 14.54
C CYS A 120 23.95 -2.71 14.50
N GLY A 121 23.25 -1.68 14.02
CA GLY A 121 23.77 -0.31 13.97
C GLY A 121 23.90 0.36 15.34
N LEU A 122 23.06 -0.03 16.31
CA LEU A 122 23.07 0.48 17.68
C LEU A 122 24.09 -0.23 18.57
N GLU A 123 24.32 -1.52 18.32
CA GLU A 123 25.31 -2.37 19.02
C GLU A 123 26.75 -2.15 18.50
N ALA A 124 26.90 -1.51 17.33
CA ALA A 124 28.21 -1.06 16.85
C ALA A 124 28.87 -0.21 17.94
N PRO A 125 30.11 -0.52 18.34
CA PRO A 125 30.64 -0.06 19.61
C PRO A 125 30.63 1.48 19.66
N LEU A 126 29.78 2.03 20.53
CA LEU A 126 29.78 3.44 20.94
C LEU A 126 31.13 3.86 21.56
N SER A 127 32.12 2.95 21.64
CA SER A 127 33.48 3.16 22.12
C SER A 127 34.39 3.94 21.14
N GLY A 128 33.83 4.73 20.22
CA GLY A 128 34.59 5.55 19.28
C GLY A 128 35.07 6.90 19.86
N ARG A 129 34.63 7.32 21.05
CA ARG A 129 34.91 8.67 21.58
C ARG A 129 36.01 8.80 22.65
N TYR A 130 36.74 7.73 22.96
CA TYR A 130 37.94 7.82 23.82
C TYR A 130 39.06 6.92 23.30
N ALA A 131 39.64 7.27 22.15
CA ALA A 131 40.88 6.66 21.69
C ALA A 131 42.09 7.31 22.40
N GLY A 132 42.37 6.85 23.63
CA GLY A 132 43.71 6.97 24.22
C GLY A 132 44.65 5.93 23.60
N GLN A 133 45.90 6.30 23.36
CA GLN A 133 46.91 5.50 22.64
C GLN A 133 47.03 4.05 23.14
N PRO A 134 47.26 3.05 22.26
CA PRO A 134 47.17 1.65 22.62
C PRO A 134 48.42 1.16 23.37
N GLY A 135 48.28 0.99 24.69
CA GLY A 135 49.05 -0.01 25.46
C GLY A 135 48.39 -1.39 25.34
N GLU A 136 48.97 -2.46 25.89
CA GLU A 136 48.54 -3.87 25.74
C GLU A 136 47.03 -4.16 25.92
N ARG A 137 46.29 -3.29 26.63
CA ARG A 137 44.82 -3.27 26.70
C ARG A 137 44.11 -3.11 25.35
N GLY A 138 44.78 -2.56 24.33
CA GLY A 138 44.24 -2.38 22.98
C GLY A 138 44.03 -3.68 22.21
N ARG A 139 44.85 -4.71 22.46
CA ARG A 139 44.72 -6.02 21.75
C ARG A 139 43.53 -6.84 22.25
N ALA A 140 43.20 -6.74 23.53
CA ALA A 140 41.98 -7.35 24.08
C ALA A 140 40.71 -6.67 23.53
N ALA A 141 40.71 -5.34 23.46
CA ALA A 141 39.60 -4.58 22.89
C ALA A 141 39.41 -4.84 21.38
N GLU A 142 40.49 -5.01 20.61
CA GLU A 142 40.45 -5.37 19.18
C GLU A 142 39.88 -6.78 18.97
N ARG A 143 40.27 -7.75 19.81
CA ARG A 143 39.70 -9.11 19.80
C ARG A 143 38.20 -9.09 20.10
N GLN A 144 37.78 -8.23 21.03
CA GLN A 144 36.37 -8.09 21.42
C GLN A 144 35.52 -7.41 20.33
N ARG A 145 36.09 -6.44 19.59
CA ARG A 145 35.47 -5.86 18.38
C ARG A 145 35.34 -6.88 17.26
N ARG A 146 36.36 -7.72 17.05
CA ARG A 146 36.29 -8.81 16.07
C ARG A 146 35.21 -9.83 16.44
N THR A 147 35.07 -10.20 17.71
CA THR A 147 34.00 -11.11 18.13
C THR A 147 32.62 -10.46 18.01
N ALA A 148 32.45 -9.18 18.35
CA ALA A 148 31.16 -8.49 18.19
C ALA A 148 30.76 -8.33 16.70
N GLY A 149 31.72 -8.03 15.82
CA GLY A 149 31.49 -8.02 14.37
C GLY A 149 31.14 -9.42 13.83
N VAL A 150 31.74 -10.47 14.38
CA VAL A 150 31.45 -11.87 14.02
C VAL A 150 30.05 -12.31 14.48
N VAL A 151 29.54 -11.81 15.61
CA VAL A 151 28.16 -12.11 16.07
C VAL A 151 27.14 -11.56 15.05
N CYS A 152 27.29 -10.31 14.63
CA CYS A 152 26.41 -9.70 13.61
C CYS A 152 26.54 -10.33 12.21
N GLU A 153 27.68 -10.95 11.90
CA GLU A 153 27.90 -11.64 10.62
C GLU A 153 27.36 -13.08 10.65
N SER A 154 27.38 -13.74 11.81
CA SER A 154 26.84 -15.09 11.99
C SER A 154 25.31 -15.15 11.87
N GLU A 155 24.59 -14.11 12.32
CA GLU A 155 23.12 -13.99 12.14
C GLU A 155 22.72 -13.74 10.67
N ARG A 156 23.62 -13.16 9.88
CA ARG A 156 23.43 -12.95 8.44
C ARG A 156 23.51 -14.26 7.64
N LEU A 157 24.12 -15.31 8.20
CA LEU A 157 24.32 -16.61 7.54
C LEU A 157 23.18 -17.61 7.77
N TRP A 158 22.22 -17.32 8.67
CA TRP A 158 21.06 -18.20 8.92
C TRP A 158 19.88 -17.98 7.95
N HIS A 159 20.03 -17.11 6.93
CA HIS A 159 18.96 -16.72 5.99
C HIS A 159 19.31 -16.91 4.51
N LEU A 160 20.20 -17.87 4.18
CA LEU A 160 20.34 -18.43 2.83
C LEU A 160 19.54 -19.74 2.71
#